data_AF-A0A6H2D1T7-F1
#
_entry.id   AF-A0A6H2D1T7-F1
#
_cell.length_a   1.000
_cell.length_b   1.000
_cell.length_c   1.000
_cell.angle_alpha   90.00
_cell.angle_beta   90.00
_cell.angle_gamma   90.00
#
_symmetry.space_group_name_H-M   'P 1'
#
loop_
_entity.id
_entity.type
_entity.pdbx_description
1 polymer ?
#
loop_
_entity_poly.entity_id
_entity_poly.type
_entity_poly.pdbx_seq_one_letter_code
_entity_poly.pdbx_strand_id
1 'polypeptide(L)'
;MGKERTQKIMTRLGERDISPDGIVYFPRGLIGLEDKREFVLLSVTEGSPFLLLQCVTDPGLGLLVADPYAFMDEYDVKLEKMDRKTLKIENIKQLAILVTVTIPQNKPENTTLNLQGPIVINHKSRIGVQVPQTEAGYPTHFNPIDR
;
A
#
# COMPACT_ATOMS: atom_id res chain seq x y z
N MET A 1 -15.88 -6.50 27.91
CA MET A 1 -15.29 -5.74 26.80
C MET A 1 -13.79 -5.58 27.08
N GLY A 2 -12.94 -6.36 26.42
CA GLY A 2 -11.48 -6.17 26.55
C GLY A 2 -11.10 -4.87 25.83
N LYS A 3 -10.28 -4.02 26.44
CA LYS A 3 -9.70 -2.87 25.74
C LYS A 3 -8.97 -3.39 24.50
N GLU A 4 -9.29 -2.85 23.33
CA GLU A 4 -8.48 -3.08 22.13
C GLU A 4 -7.04 -2.67 22.46
N ARG A 5 -6.09 -3.58 22.25
CA ARG A 5 -4.68 -3.28 22.47
C ARG A 5 -4.25 -2.31 21.39
N THR A 6 -3.83 -1.11 21.77
CA THR A 6 -3.21 -0.14 20.87
C THR A 6 -1.74 0.05 21.25
N GLN A 7 -0.92 0.44 20.27
CA GLN A 7 0.45 0.88 20.48
C GLN A 7 0.67 2.21 19.76
N LYS A 8 1.48 3.09 20.35
CA LYS A 8 1.88 4.36 19.74
C LYS A 8 3.08 4.15 18.84
N ILE A 9 3.02 4.68 17.62
CA ILE A 9 4.15 4.76 16.71
C ILE A 9 4.38 6.21 16.28
N MET A 10 5.63 6.53 15.97
CA MET A 10 5.98 7.80 15.35
C MET A 10 5.94 7.66 13.83
N THR A 11 5.42 8.68 13.16
CA THR A 11 5.37 8.75 11.69
C THR A 11 5.79 10.13 11.22
N ARG A 12 6.03 10.29 9.92
CA ARG A 12 6.24 11.62 9.30
C ARG A 12 5.05 12.57 9.45
N LEU A 13 3.87 12.07 9.79
CA LEU A 13 2.64 12.84 10.02
C LEU A 13 2.34 13.04 11.51
N GLY A 14 3.30 12.74 12.38
CA GLY A 14 3.16 12.78 13.84
C GLY A 14 2.87 11.42 14.46
N GLU A 15 2.60 11.42 15.77
CA GLU A 15 2.26 10.22 16.52
C GLU A 15 0.92 9.63 16.06
N ARG A 16 0.83 8.29 16.02
CA ARG A 16 -0.38 7.55 15.68
C ARG A 16 -0.56 6.38 16.63
N ASP A 17 -1.79 6.18 17.09
CA ASP A 17 -2.20 4.96 17.78
C ASP A 17 -2.61 3.92 16.73
N ILE A 18 -1.97 2.74 16.77
CA ILE A 18 -2.27 1.63 15.87
C ILE A 18 -2.68 0.39 16.66
N SER A 19 -3.58 -0.39 16.08
CA SER A 19 -3.84 -1.75 16.57
C SER A 19 -2.74 -2.68 16.03
N PRO A 20 -2.08 -3.51 16.87
CA PRO A 20 -1.19 -4.57 16.40
C PRO A 20 -1.88 -5.51 15.40
N ASP A 21 -3.21 -5.67 15.50
CA ASP A 21 -3.99 -6.48 14.57
C ASP A 21 -4.15 -5.85 13.19
N GLY A 22 -3.82 -4.56 13.03
CA GLY A 22 -3.78 -3.85 11.76
C GLY A 22 -2.41 -3.90 11.05
N ILE A 23 -1.40 -4.53 11.65
CA ILE A 23 -0.08 -4.68 11.04
C ILE A 23 -0.15 -5.71 9.92
N VAL A 24 0.36 -5.34 8.76
CA VAL A 24 0.52 -6.17 7.58
C VAL A 24 1.99 -6.58 7.48
N TYR A 25 2.21 -7.89 7.39
CA TYR A 25 3.54 -8.46 7.21
C TYR A 25 3.86 -8.66 5.72
N PHE A 26 5.05 -8.22 5.30
CA PHE A 26 5.57 -8.35 3.95
C PHE A 26 6.75 -9.35 3.97
N PRO A 27 6.54 -10.63 3.62
CA PRO A 27 7.55 -11.67 3.76
C PRO A 27 8.86 -11.40 2.99
N ARG A 28 8.75 -10.64 1.89
CA ARG A 28 9.87 -10.24 1.02
C ARG A 28 10.24 -8.76 1.16
N GLY A 29 9.60 -8.04 2.08
CA GLY A 29 9.61 -6.57 2.12
C GLY A 29 8.98 -5.96 0.87
N LEU A 30 9.37 -4.72 0.57
CA LEU A 30 9.07 -4.02 -0.69
C LEU A 30 10.37 -3.90 -1.50
N ILE A 31 10.27 -3.69 -2.81
CA ILE A 31 11.45 -3.54 -3.68
C ILE A 31 12.27 -2.32 -3.23
N GLY A 32 13.56 -2.54 -2.96
CA GLY A 32 14.46 -1.54 -2.39
C GLY A 32 14.31 -1.30 -0.88
N LEU A 33 13.45 -2.08 -0.21
CA LEU A 33 13.14 -2.03 1.22
C LEU A 33 12.96 -3.47 1.77
N GLU A 34 13.80 -4.41 1.34
CA GLU A 34 13.63 -5.85 1.59
C GLU A 34 13.76 -6.23 3.09
N ASP A 35 14.43 -5.40 3.88
CA ASP A 35 14.58 -5.53 5.33
C ASP A 35 13.36 -5.01 6.11
N LYS A 36 12.52 -4.17 5.48
CA LYS A 36 11.31 -3.60 6.08
C LYS A 36 10.13 -4.51 5.82
N ARG A 37 9.57 -5.09 6.88
CA ARG A 37 8.56 -6.15 6.74
C ARG A 37 7.25 -5.92 7.45
N GLU A 38 7.16 -4.93 8.32
CA GLU A 38 5.94 -4.65 9.08
C GLU A 38 5.46 -3.25 8.74
N PHE A 39 4.26 -3.19 8.16
CA PHE A 39 3.65 -1.93 7.76
C PHE A 39 2.23 -1.84 8.28
N VAL A 40 1.75 -0.62 8.42
CA VAL A 40 0.36 -0.31 8.75
C VAL A 40 -0.17 0.72 7.74
N LEU A 41 -1.43 0.59 7.36
CA LEU A 41 -2.11 1.58 6.52
C LEU A 41 -2.79 2.61 7.41
N LEU A 42 -2.44 3.88 7.20
CA LEU A 42 -2.95 5.01 7.97
C LEU A 42 -3.59 6.03 7.03
N SER A 43 -4.75 6.56 7.42
CA SER A 43 -5.33 7.71 6.71
C SER A 43 -4.43 8.94 6.90
N VAL A 44 -4.13 9.64 5.80
CA VAL A 44 -3.39 10.91 5.85
C VAL A 44 -4.27 11.99 6.49
N THR A 45 -5.48 12.14 5.96
CA THR A 45 -6.58 12.95 6.50
C THR A 45 -7.90 12.25 6.19
N GLU A 46 -8.96 12.59 6.92
CA GLU A 46 -10.30 12.08 6.64
C GLU A 46 -10.75 12.46 5.21
N GLY A 47 -11.34 11.51 4.48
CA GLY A 47 -11.81 11.71 3.11
C GLY A 47 -10.73 11.78 2.02
N SER A 48 -9.44 11.73 2.38
CA SER A 48 -8.35 11.70 1.38
C SER A 48 -8.35 10.37 0.62
N PRO A 49 -8.16 10.37 -0.72
CA PRO A 49 -7.94 9.14 -1.48
C PRO A 49 -6.54 8.53 -1.22
N PHE A 50 -5.67 9.28 -0.52
CA PHE A 50 -4.32 8.86 -0.21
C PHE A 50 -4.20 8.31 1.22
N LEU A 51 -3.49 7.20 1.33
CA LEU A 51 -3.11 6.55 2.57
C LEU A 51 -1.59 6.59 2.73
N LEU A 52 -1.13 6.47 3.97
CA LEU A 52 0.26 6.25 4.30
C LEU A 52 0.46 4.77 4.64
N LEU A 53 1.23 4.06 3.82
CA LEU A 53 1.77 2.74 4.16
C LEU A 53 3.05 2.96 5.00
N GLN A 54 2.87 3.01 6.31
CA GLN A 54 3.90 3.37 7.28
C GLN A 54 4.65 2.13 7.77
N CYS A 55 5.98 2.16 7.72
CA CYS A 55 6.80 1.12 8.35
C CYS A 55 6.71 1.22 9.87
N VAL A 56 6.43 0.10 10.54
CA VAL A 56 6.30 0.06 12.01
C VAL A 56 7.67 0.19 12.68
N THR A 57 8.73 -0.31 12.04
CA THR A 57 10.09 -0.35 12.58
C THR A 57 10.94 0.85 12.18
N ASP A 58 10.44 1.74 11.32
CA ASP A 58 11.14 2.94 10.86
C ASP A 58 10.18 4.13 10.75
N PRO A 59 10.17 5.04 11.74
CA PRO A 59 9.32 6.24 11.74
C PRO A 59 9.52 7.17 10.54
N GLY A 60 10.70 7.15 9.92
CA GLY A 60 11.04 7.99 8.78
C GLY A 60 10.52 7.45 7.44
N LEU A 61 10.06 6.20 7.41
CA LEU A 61 9.65 5.50 6.22
C LEU A 61 8.13 5.30 6.15
N GLY A 62 7.48 6.11 5.32
CA GLY A 62 6.09 5.92 4.94
C GLY A 62 5.91 6.23 3.47
N LEU A 63 5.24 5.32 2.76
CA LEU A 63 4.94 5.48 1.34
C LEU A 63 3.53 6.01 1.19
N LEU A 64 3.35 7.06 0.40
CA LEU A 64 2.02 7.48 0.00
C LEU A 64 1.49 6.46 -1.00
N VAL A 65 0.28 5.96 -0.76
CA VAL A 65 -0.38 4.96 -1.59
C VAL A 65 -1.83 5.32 -1.81
N ALA A 66 -2.44 4.76 -2.84
CA ALA A 66 -3.87 4.92 -3.09
C ALA A 66 -4.47 3.66 -3.71
N ASP A 67 -5.79 3.53 -3.60
CA ASP A 67 -6.55 2.60 -4.42
C ASP A 67 -6.51 3.09 -5.87
N PRO A 68 -5.94 2.33 -6.83
CA PRO A 68 -5.90 2.76 -8.22
C PRO A 68 -7.31 2.97 -8.80
N TYR A 69 -8.32 2.21 -8.34
CA TYR A 69 -9.69 2.29 -8.86
C TYR A 69 -10.41 3.59 -8.48
N ALA A 70 -9.84 4.39 -7.58
CA ALA A 70 -10.31 5.76 -7.33
C ALA A 70 -9.99 6.74 -8.47
N PHE A 71 -9.08 6.35 -9.38
CA PHE A 71 -8.59 7.19 -10.48
C PHE A 71 -8.76 6.56 -11.86
N MET A 72 -9.12 5.29 -11.93
CA MET A 72 -9.29 4.57 -13.19
C MET A 72 -10.30 3.43 -13.09
N ASP A 73 -11.11 3.27 -14.13
CA ASP A 73 -12.13 2.21 -14.17
C ASP A 73 -11.53 0.81 -14.34
N GLU A 74 -10.43 0.71 -15.08
CA GLU A 74 -9.80 -0.57 -15.44
C GLU A 74 -8.33 -0.60 -15.03
N TYR A 75 -8.00 -1.57 -14.17
CA TYR A 75 -6.64 -1.92 -13.77
C TYR A 75 -6.59 -3.41 -13.41
N ASP A 76 -5.86 -4.21 -14.19
CA ASP A 76 -5.79 -5.67 -14.02
C ASP A 76 -4.44 -6.07 -13.43
N VAL A 77 -4.46 -6.60 -12.21
CA VAL A 77 -3.25 -7.06 -11.51
C VAL A 77 -3.10 -8.56 -11.69
N LYS A 78 -2.08 -8.95 -12.46
CA LYS A 78 -1.74 -10.35 -12.64
C LYS A 78 -0.95 -10.86 -11.44
N LEU A 79 -1.54 -11.82 -10.73
CA LEU A 79 -0.91 -12.53 -9.62
C LEU A 79 -0.40 -13.89 -10.06
N GLU A 80 0.91 -14.13 -9.91
CA GLU A 80 1.49 -15.44 -10.12
C GLU A 80 1.08 -16.44 -9.04
N LYS A 81 1.25 -17.74 -9.34
CA LYS A 81 0.92 -18.82 -8.41
C LYS A 81 1.63 -18.67 -7.06
N MET A 82 2.87 -18.19 -7.05
CA MET A 82 3.65 -17.98 -5.83
C MET A 82 3.09 -16.84 -4.98
N ASP A 83 2.68 -15.74 -5.60
CA ASP A 83 2.08 -14.60 -4.89
C ASP A 83 0.74 -14.99 -4.29
N ARG A 84 -0.11 -15.70 -5.05
CA ARG A 84 -1.40 -16.23 -4.55
C ARG A 84 -1.22 -17.13 -3.33
N LYS A 85 -0.21 -18.01 -3.36
CA LYS A 85 0.12 -18.88 -2.23
C LYS A 85 0.62 -18.08 -1.03
N THR A 86 1.50 -17.12 -1.26
CA THR A 86 2.07 -16.25 -0.20
C THR A 86 0.98 -15.45 0.50
N LEU A 87 0.08 -14.84 -0.29
CA LEU A 87 -1.04 -14.05 0.21
C LEU A 87 -2.14 -14.90 0.86
N LYS A 88 -2.10 -16.23 0.73
CA LYS A 88 -3.12 -17.17 1.24
C LYS A 88 -4.52 -16.79 0.72
N ILE A 89 -4.63 -16.59 -0.59
CA ILE A 89 -5.88 -16.10 -1.21
C ILE A 89 -6.90 -17.23 -1.25
N GLU A 90 -8.02 -17.05 -0.56
CA GLU A 90 -9.20 -17.92 -0.67
C GLU A 90 -10.29 -17.27 -1.52
N ASN A 91 -10.37 -15.94 -1.48
CA ASN A 91 -11.34 -15.14 -2.21
C ASN A 91 -10.76 -13.77 -2.57
N ILE A 92 -11.01 -13.27 -3.79
CA ILE A 92 -10.56 -11.94 -4.25
C ILE A 92 -11.07 -10.80 -3.38
N LYS A 93 -12.24 -10.94 -2.73
CA LYS A 93 -12.80 -9.93 -1.81
C LYS A 93 -11.93 -9.71 -0.57
N GLN A 94 -10.96 -10.61 -0.32
CA GLN A 94 -10.00 -10.47 0.77
C GLN A 94 -8.85 -9.51 0.42
N LEU A 95 -8.72 -9.13 -0.86
CA LEU A 95 -7.59 -8.37 -1.36
C LEU A 95 -7.90 -6.88 -1.42
N ALA A 96 -6.93 -6.09 -0.97
CA ALA A 96 -6.82 -4.69 -1.31
C ALA A 96 -5.66 -4.53 -2.30
N ILE A 97 -5.87 -3.69 -3.31
CA ILE A 97 -4.85 -3.31 -4.29
C ILE A 97 -4.52 -1.85 -4.04
N LEU A 98 -3.22 -1.56 -3.94
CA LEU A 98 -2.70 -0.23 -3.73
C LEU A 98 -1.57 0.05 -4.72
N VAL A 99 -1.41 1.29 -5.11
CA VAL A 99 -0.29 1.76 -5.93
C VAL A 99 0.41 2.92 -5.22
N THR A 100 1.72 3.01 -5.36
CA THR A 100 2.49 4.12 -4.75
C THR A 100 2.24 5.41 -5.50
N VAL A 101 2.15 6.51 -4.75
CA VAL A 101 1.85 7.86 -5.23
C VAL A 101 3.10 8.72 -5.08
N THR A 102 3.45 9.46 -6.12
CA THR A 102 4.46 10.52 -6.06
C THR A 102 3.77 11.86 -6.23
N ILE A 103 3.94 12.77 -5.27
CA ILE A 103 3.46 14.15 -5.35
C ILE A 103 4.69 15.06 -5.44
N PRO A 104 4.98 15.65 -6.61
CA PRO A 104 6.09 16.57 -6.75
C PRO A 104 5.92 17.81 -5.87
N GLN A 105 7.02 18.27 -5.29
CA GLN A 105 7.01 19.47 -4.44
C GLN A 105 6.48 20.69 -5.21
N ASN A 106 5.54 21.40 -4.59
CA ASN A 106 4.88 22.60 -5.15
C ASN A 106 4.13 22.37 -6.47
N LYS A 107 3.91 21.12 -6.90
CA LYS A 107 3.19 20.80 -8.14
C LYS A 107 2.27 19.59 -7.95
N PRO A 108 1.26 19.67 -7.06
CA PRO A 108 0.33 18.58 -6.82
C PRO A 108 -0.46 18.13 -8.06
N GLU A 109 -0.62 19.01 -9.06
CA GLU A 109 -1.19 18.71 -10.37
C GLU A 109 -0.38 17.70 -11.21
N ASN A 110 0.89 17.50 -10.86
CA ASN A 110 1.77 16.50 -11.49
C ASN A 110 1.88 15.23 -10.64
N THR A 111 0.86 14.93 -9.83
CA THR A 111 0.80 13.69 -9.05
C THR A 111 0.82 12.49 -9.99
N THR A 112 1.60 11.46 -9.66
CA THR A 112 1.66 10.23 -10.46
C THR A 112 1.49 8.98 -9.62
N LEU A 113 0.79 7.98 -10.18
CA LEU A 113 0.67 6.63 -9.65
C LEU A 113 1.66 5.68 -10.35
N ASN A 114 2.27 4.78 -9.59
CA ASN A 114 3.07 3.69 -10.16
C ASN A 114 2.21 2.44 -10.37
N LEU A 115 1.78 2.23 -11.60
CA LEU A 115 0.94 1.10 -12.00
C LEU A 115 1.76 -0.17 -12.35
N GLN A 116 3.09 -0.10 -12.36
CA GLN A 116 3.94 -1.28 -12.59
C GLN A 116 4.25 -2.04 -11.31
N GLY A 117 4.12 -1.42 -10.14
CA GLY A 117 4.50 -2.04 -8.87
C GLY A 117 3.38 -2.07 -7.83
N PRO A 118 2.18 -2.59 -8.15
CA PRO A 118 1.08 -2.65 -7.19
C PRO A 118 1.46 -3.43 -5.93
N ILE A 119 0.95 -2.96 -4.82
CA ILE A 119 0.98 -3.59 -3.52
C ILE A 119 -0.36 -4.28 -3.32
N VAL A 120 -0.32 -5.60 -3.11
CA VAL A 120 -1.50 -6.42 -2.88
C VAL A 120 -1.49 -6.91 -1.44
N ILE A 121 -2.56 -6.64 -0.71
CA ILE A 121 -2.69 -6.99 0.70
C ILE A 121 -3.89 -7.90 0.87
N ASN A 122 -3.69 -9.06 1.48
CA ASN A 122 -4.80 -9.88 1.97
C ASN A 122 -5.11 -9.49 3.42
N HIS A 123 -6.25 -8.85 3.66
CA HIS A 123 -6.61 -8.35 5.00
C HIS A 123 -6.97 -9.47 5.99
N LYS A 124 -7.31 -10.67 5.51
CA LYS A 124 -7.59 -11.83 6.37
C LYS A 124 -6.31 -12.47 6.89
N SER A 125 -5.33 -12.67 5.99
CA SER A 125 -4.04 -13.25 6.38
C SER A 125 -3.05 -12.21 6.92
N ARG A 126 -3.33 -10.92 6.71
CA ARG A 126 -2.46 -9.77 7.02
C ARG A 126 -1.09 -9.89 6.38
N ILE A 127 -1.09 -10.38 5.14
CA ILE A 127 0.12 -10.51 4.33
C ILE A 127 0.01 -9.55 3.15
N GLY A 128 1.09 -8.79 2.94
CA GLY A 128 1.27 -7.89 1.81
C GLY A 128 2.39 -8.37 0.89
N VAL A 129 2.24 -8.11 -0.40
CA VAL A 129 3.24 -8.41 -1.43
C VAL A 129 3.24 -7.30 -2.47
N GLN A 130 4.41 -6.82 -2.88
CA GLN A 130 4.55 -6.03 -4.09
C GLN A 130 4.68 -6.95 -5.31
N VAL A 131 3.89 -6.71 -6.35
CA VAL A 131 3.76 -7.60 -7.52
C VAL A 131 4.07 -6.84 -8.81
N PRO A 132 5.33 -6.87 -9.31
CA PRO A 132 5.70 -6.21 -10.56
C PRO A 132 4.85 -6.66 -11.75
N GLN A 133 4.38 -5.71 -12.56
CA GLN A 133 3.56 -5.90 -13.77
C GLN A 133 4.35 -5.56 -15.04
N THR A 134 5.59 -6.06 -15.15
CA THR A 134 6.54 -5.70 -16.22
C THR A 134 6.05 -6.02 -17.63
N GLU A 135 5.23 -7.07 -17.80
CA GLU A 135 4.70 -7.49 -19.11
C GLU A 135 3.36 -6.84 -19.47
N ALA A 136 2.71 -6.13 -18.53
CA ALA A 136 1.38 -5.58 -18.73
C ALA A 136 1.36 -4.23 -19.46
N GLY A 137 2.53 -3.62 -19.67
CA GLY A 137 2.66 -2.32 -20.35
C GLY A 137 2.15 -1.13 -19.54
N TYR A 138 1.84 -1.31 -18.25
CA TYR A 138 1.44 -0.20 -17.38
C TYR A 138 2.58 0.80 -17.20
N PRO A 139 2.30 2.11 -17.05
CA PRO A 139 3.32 3.13 -16.80
C PRO A 139 3.76 3.16 -15.32
N THR A 140 5.02 3.53 -15.07
CA THR A 140 5.49 3.83 -13.70
C THR A 140 5.07 5.22 -13.22
N HIS A 141 4.66 6.10 -14.14
CA HIS A 141 4.20 7.46 -13.87
C HIS A 141 2.88 7.70 -14.61
N PHE A 142 1.78 7.29 -13.99
CA PHE A 142 0.43 7.56 -14.48
C PHE A 142 -0.11 8.84 -13.83
N ASN A 143 -0.42 9.88 -14.61
CA ASN A 143 -1.05 11.09 -14.09
C ASN A 143 -2.58 10.93 -14.11
N PRO A 144 -3.27 10.94 -12.95
CA PRO A 144 -4.71 10.77 -12.90
C PRO A 144 -5.52 11.97 -13.42
N ILE A 145 -4.89 13.15 -13.58
CA ILE A 145 -5.58 14.37 -14.07
C ILE A 145 -5.67 14.38 -15.61
N ASP A 146 -4.80 13.67 -16.32
CA ASP A 146 -4.75 13.66 -17.79
C ASP A 146 -5.84 12.76 -18.42
N ARG A 147 -6.90 12.41 -17.68
CA ARG A 147 -8.03 11.57 -18.13
C ARG A 147 -9.30 12.34 -18.42
#